data_AF-A0A0C2FRB1-F1
#
_entry.id   AF-A0A0C2FRB1-F1
#
_cell.length_a   1.000
_cell.length_b   1.000
_cell.length_c   1.000
_cell.angle_alpha   90.00
_cell.angle_beta   90.00
_cell.angle_gamma   90.00
#
_symmetry.space_group_name_H-M   'P 1'
#
loop_
_entity.id
_entity.type
_entity.pdbx_description
1 polymer ?
#
loop_
_entity_poly.entity_id
_entity_poly.type
_entity_poly.pdbx_seq_one_letter_code
_entity_poly.pdbx_strand_id
1 'polypeptide(L)'
;MPAVHCIYGTGIATPEQFSWAKGYFPDYPPSIVFGDGDGTVNRRSAEVCLRWNESNNQGKRVTTHELPGAEHMAIMQNPAAIELVRKAIYGLL
;
A
#
# COMPACT_ATOMS: atom_id res chain seq x y z
N MET A 1 -6.71 -19.87 -12.93
CA MET A 1 -7.86 -18.95 -12.81
C MET A 1 -7.31 -17.56 -12.51
N PRO A 2 -7.94 -16.47 -12.99
CA PRO A 2 -7.49 -15.12 -12.67
C PRO A 2 -7.56 -14.89 -11.15
N ALA A 3 -6.47 -14.42 -10.55
CA ALA A 3 -6.38 -14.12 -9.13
C ALA A 3 -5.76 -12.72 -8.93
N VAL A 4 -6.08 -12.11 -7.80
CA VAL A 4 -5.46 -10.87 -7.34
C VAL A 4 -4.54 -11.21 -6.16
N HIS A 5 -3.29 -10.75 -6.24
CA HIS A 5 -2.36 -10.76 -5.12
C HIS A 5 -2.11 -9.31 -4.71
N CYS A 6 -2.65 -8.91 -3.56
CA CYS A 6 -2.48 -7.56 -3.02
C CYS A 6 -1.24 -7.54 -2.13
N ILE A 7 -0.19 -6.86 -2.58
CA ILE A 7 1.10 -6.75 -1.89
C ILE A 7 1.30 -5.29 -1.52
N TYR A 8 1.52 -4.98 -0.24
CA TYR A 8 1.63 -3.60 0.23
C TYR A 8 2.54 -3.45 1.45
N GLY A 9 3.17 -2.29 1.57
CA GLY A 9 3.98 -1.91 2.72
C GLY A 9 3.18 -1.33 3.88
N THR A 10 3.67 -1.54 5.10
CA THR A 10 3.13 -0.95 6.35
C THR A 10 4.27 -0.60 7.29
N GLY A 11 3.97 0.14 8.36
CA GLY A 11 4.92 0.49 9.41
C GLY A 11 5.83 1.68 9.09
N ILE A 12 5.57 2.41 8.01
CA ILE A 12 6.34 3.60 7.62
C ILE A 12 5.46 4.85 7.75
N ALA A 13 5.99 5.86 8.43
CA ALA A 13 5.33 7.14 8.61
C ALA A 13 4.95 7.75 7.26
N THR A 14 3.65 7.82 6.98
CA THR A 14 3.09 8.25 5.70
C THR A 14 2.22 9.50 5.89
N PRO A 15 2.42 10.59 5.13
CA PRO A 15 1.59 11.78 5.25
C PRO A 15 0.09 11.48 5.12
N GLU A 16 -0.72 11.94 6.08
CA GLU A 16 -2.18 11.78 6.06
C GLU A 16 -2.92 13.13 5.98
N GLN A 17 -2.31 14.18 6.51
CA GLN A 17 -2.90 15.51 6.55
C GLN A 17 -1.81 16.58 6.46
N PHE A 18 -2.11 17.63 5.71
CA PHE A 18 -1.29 18.83 5.58
C PHE A 18 -2.04 20.02 6.18
N SER A 19 -1.39 20.78 7.06
CA SER A 19 -1.96 21.96 7.71
C SER A 19 -1.04 23.16 7.54
N TRP A 20 -1.60 24.27 7.05
CA TRP A 20 -0.91 25.54 6.88
C TRP A 20 -1.35 26.53 7.95
N ALA A 21 -0.39 27.30 8.47
CA ALA A 21 -0.72 28.48 9.27
C ALA A 21 -1.48 29.52 8.42
N LYS A 22 -2.19 30.43 9.08
CA LYS A 22 -2.93 31.50 8.41
C LYS A 22 -1.99 32.33 7.55
N GLY A 23 -2.32 32.48 6.26
CA GLY A 23 -1.54 33.25 5.28
C GLY A 23 -0.36 32.49 4.64
N TYR A 24 -0.16 31.21 4.96
CA TYR A 24 0.95 30.42 4.41
C TYR A 24 0.54 29.54 3.22
N PHE A 25 -0.75 29.24 3.06
CA PHE A 25 -1.25 28.52 1.90
C PHE A 25 -1.40 29.47 0.70
N PRO A 26 -0.99 29.08 -0.52
CA PRO A 26 -0.38 27.80 -0.89
C PRO A 26 1.17 27.81 -0.95
N ASP A 27 1.81 28.96 -0.71
CA ASP A 27 3.18 29.21 -1.14
C ASP A 27 4.27 28.70 -0.17
N TYR A 28 3.90 28.33 1.06
CA TYR A 28 4.83 27.87 2.08
C TYR A 28 4.59 26.40 2.47
N PRO A 29 5.60 25.69 3.00
CA PRO A 29 5.43 24.30 3.42
C PRO A 29 4.38 24.13 4.55
N PRO A 30 3.56 23.07 4.51
CA PRO A 30 2.67 22.71 5.60
C PRO A 30 3.40 22.03 6.75
N SER A 31 2.74 22.00 7.91
CA SER A 31 2.96 20.96 8.92
C SER A 31 2.29 19.66 8.47
N ILE A 32 2.94 18.52 8.73
CA ILE A 32 2.50 17.20 8.26
C ILE A 32 2.12 16.35 9.47
N VAL A 33 0.93 15.75 9.42
CA VAL A 33 0.54 14.66 10.32
C VAL A 33 0.76 13.35 9.58
N PHE A 34 1.47 12.43 10.22
CA PHE A 34 1.79 11.12 9.68
C PHE A 34 0.91 10.05 10.31
N GLY A 35 0.47 9.10 9.47
CA GLY A 35 -0.11 7.83 9.90
C GLY A 35 0.67 6.65 9.35
N ASP A 36 0.02 5.48 9.30
CA ASP A 36 0.63 4.22 8.84
C ASP A 36 0.54 4.05 7.31
N GLY A 37 1.55 3.44 6.71
CA GLY A 37 1.64 3.17 5.28
C GLY A 37 3.04 2.74 4.84
N ASP A 38 3.37 2.98 3.57
CA ASP A 38 4.66 2.64 2.95
C ASP A 38 5.58 3.87 2.74
N GLY A 39 5.23 5.01 3.33
CA GLY A 39 5.92 6.29 3.16
C GLY A 39 5.27 7.21 2.11
N THR A 40 4.42 6.66 1.23
CA THR A 40 3.66 7.42 0.21
C THR A 40 2.17 7.11 0.23
N VAL A 41 1.80 5.83 0.23
CA VAL A 41 0.41 5.33 0.23
C VAL A 41 0.01 4.97 1.65
N ASN A 42 -1.07 5.59 2.14
CA ASN A 42 -1.60 5.26 3.47
C ASN A 42 -2.12 3.81 3.51
N ARG A 43 -1.90 3.12 4.63
CA ARG A 43 -2.38 1.75 4.88
C ARG A 43 -3.87 1.58 4.59
N ARG A 44 -4.69 2.55 5.00
CA ARG A 44 -6.15 2.55 4.73
C ARG A 44 -6.50 2.39 3.25
N SER A 45 -5.65 2.91 2.35
CA SER A 45 -5.85 2.80 0.90
C SER A 45 -5.32 1.48 0.37
N ALA A 46 -4.16 1.04 0.84
CA ALA A 46 -3.56 -0.23 0.44
C ALA A 46 -4.43 -1.44 0.83
N GLU A 47 -5.12 -1.35 1.98
CA GLU A 47 -5.94 -2.41 2.53
C GLU A 47 -7.34 -2.56 1.89
N VAL A 48 -7.72 -1.70 0.95
CA VAL A 48 -9.06 -1.78 0.29
C VAL A 48 -9.30 -3.15 -0.35
N CYS A 49 -8.24 -3.79 -0.85
CA CYS A 49 -8.29 -5.13 -1.43
C CYS A 49 -8.80 -6.21 -0.46
N LEU A 50 -8.67 -6.03 0.85
CA LEU A 50 -9.24 -6.96 1.86
C LEU A 50 -10.77 -7.04 1.79
N ARG A 51 -11.41 -6.02 1.22
CA ARG A 51 -12.88 -5.94 1.09
C ARG A 51 -13.37 -6.47 -0.25
N TRP A 52 -12.46 -6.91 -1.13
CA TRP A 52 -12.83 -7.46 -2.42
C TRP A 52 -13.43 -8.85 -2.26
N ASN A 53 -14.56 -9.05 -2.94
CA ASN A 53 -15.40 -10.23 -2.86
C ASN A 53 -16.11 -10.46 -4.19
N GLU A 54 -16.99 -11.46 -4.24
CA GLU A 54 -17.70 -11.85 -5.46
C GLU A 54 -18.46 -10.69 -6.12
N SER A 55 -19.07 -9.80 -5.33
CA SER A 55 -19.91 -8.70 -5.83
C SER A 55 -19.13 -7.53 -6.44
N ASN A 56 -17.88 -7.30 -6.03
CA ASN A 56 -17.11 -6.10 -6.39
C ASN A 56 -15.77 -6.39 -7.11
N ASN A 57 -15.40 -7.67 -7.27
CA ASN A 57 -14.20 -8.10 -7.99
C ASN A 57 -14.45 -9.30 -8.92
N GLN A 58 -15.70 -9.49 -9.37
CA GLN A 58 -16.08 -10.51 -10.37
C GLN A 58 -15.73 -11.95 -9.93
N GLY A 59 -15.79 -12.23 -8.63
CA GLY A 59 -15.47 -13.57 -8.09
C GLY A 59 -13.99 -13.96 -8.15
N LYS A 60 -13.07 -13.05 -8.48
CA LYS A 60 -11.63 -13.36 -8.49
C LYS A 60 -11.14 -13.61 -7.06
N ARG A 61 -10.37 -14.68 -6.87
CA ARG A 61 -9.69 -14.98 -5.60
C ARG A 61 -8.73 -13.85 -5.26
N VAL A 62 -8.75 -13.39 -4.02
CA VAL A 62 -7.85 -12.36 -3.51
C VAL A 62 -6.97 -12.96 -2.43
N THR A 63 -5.67 -12.72 -2.51
CA THR A 63 -4.72 -13.00 -1.43
C THR A 63 -4.04 -11.70 -1.03
N THR A 64 -3.70 -11.55 0.24
CA THR A 64 -3.14 -10.32 0.79
C THR A 64 -1.82 -10.58 1.47
N HIS A 65 -0.85 -9.73 1.18
CA HIS A 65 0.54 -9.88 1.61
C HIS A 65 1.03 -8.53 2.14
N GLU A 66 0.93 -8.36 3.46
CA GLU A 66 1.50 -7.23 4.18
C GLU A 66 3.02 -7.41 4.28
N LEU A 67 3.78 -6.37 3.94
CA LEU A 67 5.24 -6.33 4.05
C LEU A 67 5.67 -5.20 4.98
N PRO A 68 5.80 -5.46 6.30
CA PRO A 68 6.23 -4.44 7.26
C PRO A 68 7.60 -3.86 6.89
N GLY A 69 7.70 -2.53 6.90
CA GLY A 69 8.92 -1.78 6.58
C GLY A 69 9.27 -1.72 5.09
N ALA A 70 8.41 -2.22 4.19
CA ALA A 70 8.62 -2.04 2.75
C ALA A 70 8.22 -0.63 2.32
N GLU A 71 9.21 0.20 2.01
CA GLU A 71 9.00 1.56 1.49
C GLU A 71 8.46 1.52 0.05
N HIS A 72 7.64 2.52 -0.30
CA HIS A 72 6.89 2.62 -1.55
C HIS A 72 7.69 2.28 -2.81
N MET A 73 8.89 2.83 -2.96
CA MET A 73 9.76 2.58 -4.11
C MET A 73 10.64 1.34 -3.87
N ALA A 74 11.13 1.16 -2.64
CA ALA A 74 12.00 0.05 -2.27
C ALA A 74 11.30 -1.32 -2.33
N ILE A 75 9.97 -1.38 -2.29
CA ILE A 75 9.19 -2.62 -2.39
C ILE A 75 9.51 -3.41 -3.68
N MET A 76 9.86 -2.72 -4.76
CA MET A 76 10.25 -3.34 -6.04
C MET A 76 11.58 -4.12 -5.96
N GLN A 77 12.41 -3.81 -4.96
CA GLN A 77 13.69 -4.49 -4.68
C GLN A 77 13.62 -5.35 -3.41
N ASN A 78 12.48 -5.37 -2.72
CA ASN A 78 12.30 -6.11 -1.49
C ASN A 78 12.32 -7.63 -1.79
N PRO A 79 13.22 -8.43 -1.17
CA PRO A 79 13.32 -9.85 -1.45
C PRO A 79 12.02 -10.64 -1.20
N ALA A 80 11.24 -10.25 -0.19
CA ALA A 80 9.96 -10.88 0.10
C ALA A 80 8.91 -10.56 -0.97
N ALA A 81 8.85 -9.31 -1.45
CA ALA A 81 7.96 -8.93 -2.55
C ALA A 81 8.31 -9.67 -3.85
N ILE A 82 9.61 -9.76 -4.19
CA ILE A 82 10.10 -10.50 -5.35
C ILE A 82 9.73 -11.98 -5.24
N GLU A 83 9.90 -12.58 -4.06
CA GLU A 83 9.52 -13.98 -3.84
C GLU A 83 8.02 -14.22 -3.99
N LEU A 84 7.16 -13.30 -3.53
CA LEU A 84 5.72 -13.37 -3.74
C LEU A 84 5.36 -13.33 -5.22
N VAL A 85 5.94 -12.41 -5.98
CA VAL A 85 5.72 -12.31 -7.44
C VAL A 85 6.21 -13.57 -8.15
N ARG A 86 7.39 -14.09 -7.77
CA ARG A 86 7.92 -15.35 -8.29
C ARG A 86 6.92 -16.50 -8.04
N LYS A 87 6.44 -16.65 -6.81
CA LYS A 87 5.44 -17.69 -6.47
C LYS A 87 4.16 -17.50 -7.27
N ALA A 88 3.66 -16.28 -7.46
CA ALA A 88 2.47 -16.00 -8.25
C ALA A 88 2.61 -16.48 -9.71
N ILE A 89 3.76 -16.16 -10.34
CA ILE A 89 4.06 -16.54 -11.74
C ILE A 89 4.12 -18.06 -11.92
N TYR A 90 4.70 -18.78 -10.96
CA TYR A 90 4.82 -20.24 -11.01
C TYR A 90 3.62 -21.01 -10.40
N GLY A 91 2.57 -20.31 -9.95
CA GLY A 91 1.39 -20.95 -9.35
C GLY A 91 1.65 -21.61 -7.99
N LEU A 92 2.54 -21.02 -7.19
CA LEU A 92 2.94 -21.47 -5.86
C LEU A 92 2.33 -20.64 -4.72
N LEU A 93 1.30 -19.83 -5.02
CA LEU A 93 0.51 -19.04 -4.07
C LEU A 93 -0.92 -19.56 -3.92
#